data_AF-A0A224YPH3-F1
#
_entry.id   AF-A0A224YPH3-F1
#
_cell.length_a   1.000
_cell.length_b   1.000
_cell.length_c   1.000
_cell.angle_alpha   90.00
_cell.angle_beta   90.00
_cell.angle_gamma   90.00
#
_symmetry.space_group_name_H-M   'P 1'
#
loop_
_entity.id
_entity.type
_entity.pdbx_description
1 polymer ?
#
loop_
_entity_poly.entity_id
_entity_poly.type
_entity_poly.pdbx_seq_one_letter_code
_entity_poly.pdbx_strand_id
1 'polypeptide(L)'
;MVIKMYVSGISASKEVKKNQQRALMILESIKVPFESIDITEPGKEEDRDFMKEHCKKVDGVCTLPPHFFNEKEYCGDFEDFDQATEEDRLILFLKLDPAEYNLNGSHDRSCAPKACTTTTA
;
A
#
# COMPACT_ATOMS: atom_id res chain seq x y z
N MET A 1 7.48 -14.52 -0.81
CA MET A 1 6.54 -13.45 -1.18
C MET A 1 7.27 -12.12 -1.04
N VAL A 2 7.30 -11.33 -2.11
CA VAL A 2 7.86 -9.97 -2.10
C VAL A 2 6.84 -9.04 -2.73
N ILE A 3 6.41 -8.02 -1.99
CA ILE A 3 5.52 -7.00 -2.51
C ILE A 3 6.33 -6.06 -3.40
N LYS A 4 5.84 -5.80 -4.61
CA LYS A 4 6.42 -4.83 -5.54
C LYS A 4 5.51 -3.63 -5.65
N MET A 5 6.06 -2.46 -5.35
CA MET A 5 5.41 -1.18 -5.49
C MET A 5 6.04 -0.44 -6.67
N TYR A 6 5.31 -0.34 -7.77
CA TYR A 6 5.76 0.41 -8.95
C TYR A 6 5.48 1.90 -8.77
N VAL A 7 6.52 2.71 -8.93
CA VAL A 7 6.51 4.16 -8.71
C VAL A 7 7.10 4.90 -9.91
N SER A 8 6.89 6.20 -9.98
CA SER A 8 7.43 7.13 -10.97
C SER A 8 8.11 8.29 -10.25
N GLY A 9 9.44 8.28 -10.21
CA GLY A 9 10.25 9.30 -9.53
C GLY A 9 10.20 10.68 -10.20
N ILE A 10 10.08 10.72 -11.53
CA ILE A 10 10.04 11.99 -12.30
C ILE A 10 8.62 12.51 -12.56
N SER A 11 7.59 11.99 -11.89
CA SER A 11 6.21 12.45 -12.08
C SER A 11 6.06 13.96 -11.84
N ALA A 12 5.33 14.67 -12.70
CA ALA A 12 5.02 16.10 -12.50
C ALA A 12 3.75 16.32 -11.65
N SER A 13 2.95 15.28 -11.44
CA SER A 13 1.72 15.36 -10.64
C SER A 13 2.04 15.33 -9.15
N LYS A 14 1.65 16.39 -8.42
CA LYS A 14 1.79 16.45 -6.97
C LYS A 14 0.98 15.36 -6.26
N GLU A 15 -0.18 15.03 -6.81
CA GLU A 15 -1.05 13.99 -6.28
C GLU A 15 -0.39 12.62 -6.37
N VAL A 16 0.18 12.28 -7.52
CA VAL A 16 0.94 11.04 -7.72
C VAL A 16 2.10 10.95 -6.73
N LYS A 17 2.87 12.01 -6.52
CA LYS A 17 3.94 12.02 -5.49
C LYS A 17 3.40 11.79 -4.08
N LYS A 18 2.30 12.44 -3.72
CA LYS A 18 1.67 12.30 -2.40
C LYS A 18 1.18 10.87 -2.15
N ASN A 19 0.54 10.29 -3.16
CA ASN A 19 -0.03 8.93 -3.10
C ASN A 19 1.09 7.89 -2.96
N GLN A 20 2.15 8.01 -3.76
CA GLN A 20 3.34 7.15 -3.65
C GLN A 20 4.01 7.27 -2.27
N GLN A 21 4.20 8.49 -1.77
CA GLN A 21 4.80 8.70 -0.45
C GLN A 21 3.93 8.11 0.66
N ARG A 22 2.60 8.31 0.61
CA ARG A 22 1.65 7.75 1.57
C ARG A 22 1.69 6.22 1.57
N ALA A 23 1.63 5.61 0.39
CA ALA A 23 1.72 4.17 0.23
C ALA A 23 3.02 3.59 0.82
N LEU A 24 4.15 4.24 0.53
CA LEU A 24 5.46 3.83 1.07
C LEU A 24 5.47 3.89 2.60
N MET A 25 5.01 4.99 3.21
CA MET A 25 4.94 5.12 4.67
C MET A 25 4.05 4.05 5.32
N ILE A 26 2.92 3.70 4.68
CA ILE A 26 2.01 2.67 5.18
C ILE A 26 2.68 1.29 5.10
N LEU A 27 3.27 0.92 3.96
CA LEU A 27 3.97 -0.35 3.80
C LEU A 27 5.12 -0.52 4.80
N GLU A 28 5.89 0.54 5.06
CA GLU A 28 6.93 0.55 6.09
C GLU A 28 6.34 0.35 7.50
N SER A 29 5.19 0.97 7.80
CA SER A 29 4.56 0.87 9.12
C SER A 29 4.07 -0.54 9.48
N ILE A 30 3.59 -1.29 8.49
CA ILE A 30 3.11 -2.67 8.67
C ILE A 30 4.24 -3.72 8.62
N LYS A 31 5.48 -3.28 8.38
CA LYS A 31 6.69 -4.11 8.33
C LYS A 31 6.61 -5.28 7.34
N VAL A 32 5.90 -5.08 6.24
CA VAL A 32 5.88 -6.04 5.13
C VAL A 32 7.14 -5.84 4.30
N PRO A 33 7.87 -6.91 3.91
CA PRO A 33 8.98 -6.78 2.98
C PRO A 33 8.45 -6.40 1.59
N PHE A 34 8.91 -5.26 1.08
CA PHE A 34 8.56 -4.77 -0.25
C PHE A 34 9.77 -4.19 -1.00
N GLU A 35 9.66 -4.15 -2.31
CA GLU A 35 10.59 -3.51 -3.23
C GLU A 35 9.86 -2.36 -3.94
N SER A 36 10.43 -1.15 -3.89
CA SER A 36 9.98 -0.02 -4.70
C SER A 36 10.72 -0.02 -6.03
N ILE A 37 9.97 -0.05 -7.14
CA ILE A 37 10.52 -0.10 -8.49
C ILE A 37 10.14 1.18 -9.21
N ASP A 38 11.11 2.05 -9.48
CA ASP A 38 10.87 3.26 -10.25
C ASP A 38 10.90 2.96 -11.76
N ILE A 39 9.71 2.94 -12.37
CA ILE A 39 9.53 2.66 -13.81
C ILE A 39 10.04 3.77 -14.73
N THR A 40 10.57 4.86 -14.15
CA THR A 40 11.18 5.96 -14.90
C THR A 40 12.70 5.94 -14.89
N GLU A 41 13.32 5.04 -14.13
CA GLU A 41 14.76 4.86 -14.14
C GLU A 41 15.23 4.18 -15.45
N PRO A 42 16.42 4.54 -15.97
CA PRO A 42 17.03 3.84 -17.10
C PRO A 42 17.24 2.35 -16.78
N GLY A 43 16.84 1.45 -17.68
CA GLY A 43 16.96 0.00 -17.46
C GLY A 43 15.74 -0.65 -16.77
N LYS A 44 14.69 0.11 -16.51
CA LYS A 44 13.41 -0.36 -15.94
C LYS A 44 12.27 -0.42 -16.96
N GLU A 45 12.60 -0.50 -18.25
CA GLU A 45 11.62 -0.53 -19.34
C GLU A 45 10.73 -1.79 -19.29
N GLU A 46 11.31 -2.96 -18.98
CA GLU A 46 10.55 -4.21 -18.85
C GLU A 46 9.55 -4.15 -17.69
N ASP A 47 9.98 -3.60 -16.55
CA ASP A 47 9.16 -3.36 -15.37
C ASP A 47 8.01 -2.39 -15.67
N ARG A 48 8.29 -1.31 -16.41
CA ARG A 48 7.28 -0.36 -16.88
C ARG A 48 6.24 -1.02 -17.78
N ASP A 49 6.69 -1.82 -18.73
CA ASP A 49 5.81 -2.43 -19.72
C ASP A 49 4.96 -3.54 -19.07
N PHE A 50 5.57 -4.34 -18.18
CA PHE A 50 4.85 -5.30 -17.33
C PHE A 50 3.76 -4.61 -16.49
N MET A 51 4.09 -3.50 -15.81
CA MET A 51 3.13 -2.75 -15.02
C MET A 51 1.96 -2.24 -15.90
N LYS A 52 2.25 -1.71 -17.09
CA LYS A 52 1.21 -1.20 -18.02
C LYS A 52 0.33 -2.29 -18.61
N GLU A 53 0.88 -3.49 -18.80
CA GLU A 53 0.15 -4.64 -19.32
C GLU A 53 -0.86 -5.15 -18.29
N HIS A 54 -0.44 -5.24 -17.02
CA HIS A 54 -1.20 -5.89 -15.95
C HIS A 54 -1.95 -4.97 -14.99
N CYS A 55 -1.75 -3.65 -15.07
CA CYS A 55 -2.48 -2.70 -14.23
C CYS A 55 -3.98 -2.65 -14.55
N LYS A 56 -4.74 -2.13 -13.58
CA LYS A 56 -6.12 -1.69 -13.80
C LYS A 56 -6.17 -0.59 -14.85
N LYS A 57 -7.11 -0.71 -15.79
CA LYS A 57 -7.31 0.26 -16.87
C LYS A 57 -8.69 0.89 -16.74
N VAL A 58 -8.73 2.22 -16.75
CA VAL A 58 -9.95 3.01 -16.84
C VAL A 58 -9.99 3.61 -18.24
N ASP A 59 -11.06 3.35 -18.98
CA ASP A 59 -11.20 3.76 -20.39
C ASP A 59 -10.03 3.30 -21.29
N GLY A 60 -9.46 2.13 -20.99
CA GLY A 60 -8.33 1.56 -21.73
C GLY A 60 -6.96 2.16 -21.37
N VAL A 61 -6.91 3.13 -20.45
CA VAL A 61 -5.68 3.76 -19.97
C VAL A 61 -5.33 3.22 -18.59
N CYS A 62 -4.06 2.84 -18.41
CA CYS A 62 -3.56 2.43 -17.10
C CYS A 62 -3.72 3.56 -16.07
N THR A 63 -4.15 3.23 -14.85
CA THR A 63 -4.20 4.24 -13.78
C THR A 63 -2.79 4.75 -13.44
N LEU A 64 -2.71 5.87 -12.74
CA LEU A 64 -1.42 6.49 -12.41
C LEU A 64 -0.76 5.74 -11.24
N PRO A 65 0.58 5.66 -11.20
CA PRO A 65 1.29 5.11 -10.05
C PRO A 65 0.90 5.77 -8.71
N PRO A 66 0.97 5.05 -7.57
CA PRO A 66 1.56 3.73 -7.40
C PRO A 66 0.69 2.54 -7.79
N HIS A 67 1.34 1.43 -8.16
CA HIS A 67 0.69 0.12 -8.34
C HIS A 67 1.35 -0.96 -7.49
N PHE A 68 0.54 -1.87 -6.97
CA PHE A 68 0.98 -2.93 -6.07
C PHE A 68 0.83 -4.30 -6.71
N PHE A 69 1.87 -5.11 -6.55
CA PHE A 69 1.90 -6.50 -6.98
C PHE A 69 2.47 -7.38 -5.87
N ASN A 70 1.97 -8.60 -5.77
CA ASN A 70 2.64 -9.67 -5.04
C ASN A 70 3.39 -10.52 -6.08
N GLU A 71 4.72 -10.35 -6.14
CA GLU A 71 5.57 -10.94 -7.17
C GLU A 71 5.18 -10.55 -8.61
N LYS A 72 4.29 -11.32 -9.26
CA LYS A 72 3.75 -11.05 -10.61
C LYS A 72 2.23 -10.84 -10.61
N GLU A 73 1.59 -11.02 -9.46
CA GLU A 73 0.15 -10.94 -9.34
C GLU A 73 -0.27 -9.53 -8.98
N TYR A 74 -1.14 -8.91 -9.79
CA TYR A 74 -1.63 -7.56 -9.53
C TYR A 74 -2.53 -7.54 -8.30
N CYS A 75 -2.24 -6.63 -7.36
CA CYS A 75 -3.05 -6.39 -6.16
C CYS A 75 -4.06 -5.26 -6.38
N GLY A 76 -3.60 -4.13 -6.92
CA GLY A 76 -4.44 -2.96 -7.16
C GLY A 76 -3.64 -1.68 -7.37
N ASP A 77 -4.36 -0.58 -7.58
CA ASP A 77 -3.78 0.77 -7.62
C ASP A 77 -3.86 1.46 -6.25
N PHE A 78 -3.58 2.76 -6.22
CA PHE A 78 -3.65 3.53 -4.99
C PHE A 78 -5.04 3.62 -4.39
N GLU A 79 -6.11 3.72 -5.18
CA GLU A 79 -7.46 3.82 -4.64
C GLU A 79 -7.85 2.52 -3.94
N ASP A 80 -7.56 1.39 -4.59
CA ASP A 80 -7.81 0.06 -4.02
C ASP A 80 -6.99 -0.15 -2.72
N PHE A 81 -5.73 0.34 -2.70
CA PHE A 81 -4.85 0.29 -1.53
C PHE A 81 -5.32 1.17 -0.36
N ASP A 82 -5.76 2.40 -0.66
CA ASP A 82 -6.23 3.34 0.36
C ASP A 82 -7.52 2.82 0.99
N GLN A 83 -8.45 2.30 0.18
CA GLN A 83 -9.66 1.64 0.66
C GLN A 83 -9.33 0.43 1.55
N ALA A 84 -8.40 -0.45 1.12
CA ALA A 84 -8.00 -1.60 1.92
C ALA A 84 -7.32 -1.20 3.25
N THR A 85 -6.65 -0.05 3.27
CA THR A 85 -6.07 0.53 4.49
C THR A 85 -7.16 1.02 5.43
N GLU A 86 -8.20 1.70 4.91
CA GLU A 86 -9.34 2.18 5.71
C GLU A 86 -10.20 1.04 6.26
N GLU A 87 -10.29 -0.08 5.54
CA GLU A 87 -11.05 -1.27 5.94
C GLU A 87 -10.25 -2.25 6.84
N ASP A 88 -9.01 -1.92 7.22
CA ASP A 88 -8.10 -2.82 7.94
C ASP A 88 -7.88 -4.18 7.21
N ARG A 89 -7.93 -4.19 5.87
CA ARG A 89 -7.79 -5.37 4.98
C ARG A 89 -6.52 -5.36 4.15
N LEU A 90 -5.54 -4.55 4.53
CA LEU A 90 -4.33 -4.33 3.73
C LEU A 90 -3.54 -5.61 3.43
N ILE A 91 -3.45 -6.54 4.39
CA ILE A 91 -2.78 -7.84 4.19
C ILE A 91 -3.46 -8.68 3.11
N LEU A 92 -4.80 -8.68 3.07
CA LEU A 92 -5.58 -9.38 2.06
C LEU A 92 -5.44 -8.72 0.69
N PHE A 93 -5.44 -7.38 0.64
CA PHE A 93 -5.19 -6.62 -0.58
C PHE A 93 -3.83 -6.96 -1.20
N LEU A 94 -2.79 -7.04 -0.36
CA LEU A 94 -1.44 -7.44 -0.76
C LEU A 94 -1.31 -8.93 -1.07
N LYS A 95 -2.41 -9.71 -0.98
CA LYS A 95 -2.44 -11.16 -1.22
C LYS A 95 -1.46 -11.92 -0.34
N LEU A 96 -1.30 -11.45 0.90
CA LEU A 96 -0.47 -12.09 1.91
C LEU A 96 -1.33 -12.95 2.83
N ASP A 97 -0.72 -13.95 3.47
CA ASP A 97 -1.43 -14.79 4.43
C ASP A 97 -1.61 -14.04 5.78
N PRO A 98 -2.85 -13.83 6.25
CA PRO A 98 -3.11 -13.21 7.55
C PRO A 98 -2.46 -13.94 8.74
N ALA A 99 -2.23 -15.25 8.63
CA ALA A 99 -1.58 -16.04 9.67
C ALA A 99 -0.08 -15.74 9.78
N GLU A 100 0.57 -15.38 8.68
CA GLU A 100 2.00 -15.02 8.66
C GLU A 100 2.23 -13.59 9.17
N TYR A 101 1.32 -12.67 8.83
CA TYR A 101 1.45 -11.24 9.15
C TYR A 101 0.69 -10.80 10.39
N ASN A 102 0.17 -11.76 11.18
CA ASN A 102 -0.47 -11.59 12.49
C ASN A 102 -1.00 -10.16 12.76
N LEU A 103 -2.09 -9.78 12.09
CA LEU A 103 -2.96 -8.71 12.58
C LEU A 103 -3.74 -9.14 13.86
N ASN A 104 -3.38 -10.26 14.47
CA ASN A 104 -3.90 -10.74 15.76
C ASN A 104 -3.15 -10.12 16.96
N GLY A 105 -2.98 -8.81 16.94
CA GLY A 105 -2.44 -8.03 18.04
C GLY A 105 -3.25 -6.74 18.22
N SER A 106 -4.24 -6.78 19.12
CA SER A 106 -5.05 -5.66 19.62
C SER A 106 -6.06 -5.00 18.67
N HIS A 107 -7.20 -5.67 18.45
CA HIS A 107 -8.48 -4.97 18.56
C HIS A 107 -8.74 -4.63 20.05
N ASP A 108 -7.93 -3.72 20.61
CA ASP A 108 -8.37 -2.87 21.70
C ASP A 108 -8.29 -1.43 21.20
N ARG A 109 -9.28 -1.07 20.37
CA ARG A 109 -9.75 0.30 20.30
C ARG A 109 -10.85 0.46 21.36
N SER A 110 -10.56 0.11 22.62
CA SER A 110 -11.35 0.64 23.73
C SER A 110 -10.88 2.07 23.97
N CYS A 111 -11.60 3.00 23.36
CA CYS A 111 -11.70 4.33 23.90
C CYS A 111 -12.40 4.21 25.28
N ALA A 112 -11.64 3.88 26.33
CA ALA A 112 -12.13 3.93 27.69
C ALA A 112 -11.96 5.38 28.21
N PRO A 113 -13.04 6.02 28.69
CA PRO A 113 -12.94 7.35 29.28
C PRO A 113 -12.03 7.29 30.51
N LYS A 114 -11.11 8.26 30.63
CA LYS A 114 -10.30 8.46 31.83
C LYS A 114 -11.23 8.71 33.03
N ALA A 115 -11.51 7.67 33.81
CA ALA A 115 -12.04 7.83 35.15
C ALA A 115 -10.92 8.38 36.04
N CYS A 116 -10.91 9.70 36.21
CA CYS A 116 -10.06 10.38 37.18
C CYS A 116 -10.56 10.00 38.58
N THR A 117 -9.82 9.10 39.24
CA THR A 117 -9.97 8.82 40.66
C THR A 117 -9.44 10.01 41.45
N THR A 118 -10.31 10.75 42.13
CA THR A 118 -9.92 11.58 43.28
C THR A 118 -10.55 10.98 44.53
N THR A 119 -9.78 10.12 45.19
CA THR A 119 -9.92 9.85 46.62
C THR A 119 -9.31 11.03 47.36
N THR A 120 -10.07 11.77 48.17
CA THR A 120 -9.55 12.35 49.42
C THR A 120 -10.69 12.68 50.39
N ALA A 121 -10.57 12.08 51.58
CA ALA A 121 -11.12 12.43 52.91
C ALA A 121 -12.64 12.56 53.10
#